data_AF-A0A0N0MD63-F1
#
_entry.id   AF-A0A0N0MD63-F1
#
_cell.length_a   1.000
_cell.length_b   1.000
_cell.length_c   1.000
_cell.angle_alpha   90.00
_cell.angle_beta   90.00
_cell.angle_gamma   90.00
#
_symmetry.space_group_name_H-M   'P 1'
#
loop_
_entity.id
_entity.type
_entity.pdbx_description
1 polymer ?
#
loop_
_entity_poly.entity_id
_entity_poly.type
_entity_poly.pdbx_seq_one_letter_code
_entity_poly.pdbx_strand_id
1 'polypeptide(L)'
;MSMATLCVLLGLAALPAPAHAETCDDLWYARNEIYKAQGYCFRTQRGISAFGNAGCQYDNVEDVPLSNSQRRSIAEIQREERARRCPR
;
A
#
# COMPACT_ATOMS: atom_id res chain seq x y z
N MET A 1 -33.64 8.37 50.24
CA MET A 1 -33.72 7.53 49.02
C MET A 1 -33.89 8.44 47.81
N SER A 2 -33.18 8.09 46.73
CA SER A 2 -33.33 8.56 45.34
C SER A 2 -33.01 10.02 45.01
N MET A 3 -32.03 10.26 44.13
CA MET A 3 -32.28 10.23 42.68
C MET A 3 -30.97 10.18 41.89
N ALA A 4 -31.05 9.55 40.73
CA ALA A 4 -29.97 8.95 39.95
C ALA A 4 -28.92 9.92 39.40
N THR A 5 -27.66 9.51 39.49
CA THR A 5 -26.51 10.13 38.82
C THR A 5 -26.55 9.81 37.34
N LEU A 6 -26.78 10.82 36.50
CA LEU A 6 -26.79 10.70 35.04
C LEU A 6 -25.34 10.65 34.54
N CYS A 7 -24.82 9.46 34.21
CA CYS A 7 -23.55 9.31 33.50
C CYS A 7 -23.71 9.75 32.04
N VAL A 8 -23.12 10.89 31.70
CA VAL A 8 -22.96 11.32 30.30
C VAL A 8 -21.86 10.46 29.67
N LEU A 9 -22.25 9.50 28.84
CA LEU A 9 -21.32 8.75 27.99
C LEU A 9 -20.86 9.67 26.85
N LEU A 10 -19.64 10.21 26.93
CA LEU A 10 -18.97 10.82 25.78
C LEU A 10 -18.64 9.72 24.77
N GLY A 11 -19.45 9.59 23.73
CA GLY A 11 -19.11 8.79 22.55
C GLY A 11 -17.98 9.45 21.77
N LEU A 12 -16.80 8.83 21.77
CA LEU A 12 -15.76 9.15 20.78
C LEU A 12 -16.28 8.75 19.40
N ALA A 13 -16.79 9.72 18.64
CA ALA A 13 -17.06 9.54 17.22
C ALA A 13 -15.71 9.36 16.51
N ALA A 14 -15.39 8.12 16.14
CA ALA A 14 -14.32 7.84 15.20
C ALA A 14 -14.71 8.45 13.84
N LEU A 15 -14.12 9.60 13.50
CA LEU A 15 -14.28 10.19 12.18
C LEU A 15 -13.66 9.23 11.16
N PRO A 16 -14.38 8.80 10.11
CA PRO A 16 -13.78 8.01 9.06
C PRO A 16 -12.66 8.83 8.43
N ALA A 17 -11.45 8.29 8.43
CA ALA A 17 -10.35 8.90 7.68
C ALA A 17 -10.78 9.05 6.21
N PRO A 18 -10.41 10.15 5.55
CA PRO A 18 -10.72 10.32 4.13
C PRO A 18 -10.08 9.15 3.36
N ALA A 19 -10.93 8.29 2.81
CA ALA A 19 -10.48 7.28 1.87
C ALA A 19 -10.16 8.00 0.56
N HIS A 20 -8.87 8.29 0.33
CA HIS A 20 -8.43 8.72 -0.99
C HIS A 20 -8.77 7.61 -1.99
N ALA A 21 -9.51 7.94 -3.05
CA ALA A 21 -9.84 6.99 -4.10
C ALA A 21 -8.57 6.72 -4.92
N GLU A 22 -7.79 5.71 -4.53
CA GLU A 22 -6.57 5.34 -5.24
C GLU A 22 -6.87 4.97 -6.69
N THR A 23 -6.17 5.61 -7.63
CA THR A 23 -6.23 5.25 -9.05
C THR A 23 -5.43 3.97 -9.30
N CYS A 24 -5.62 3.37 -10.48
CA CYS A 24 -4.77 2.23 -10.88
C CYS A 24 -3.29 2.59 -10.92
N ASP A 25 -2.96 3.84 -11.25
CA ASP A 25 -1.57 4.31 -11.26
C ASP A 25 -1.02 4.50 -9.84
N ASP A 26 -1.84 4.95 -8.90
CA ASP A 26 -1.46 5.06 -7.48
C ASP A 26 -1.16 3.68 -6.89
N LEU A 27 -2.04 2.70 -7.14
CA LEU A 27 -1.84 1.31 -6.69
C LEU A 27 -0.59 0.69 -7.30
N TRP A 28 -0.39 0.88 -8.61
CA TRP A 28 0.82 0.44 -9.28
C TRP A 28 2.06 1.08 -8.66
N TYR A 29 2.03 2.39 -8.41
CA TYR A 29 3.16 3.10 -7.82
C TYR A 29 3.47 2.57 -6.42
N ALA A 30 2.48 2.49 -5.54
CA ALA A 30 2.62 2.00 -4.16
C ALA A 30 3.20 0.59 -4.11
N ARG A 31 2.73 -0.32 -4.97
CA ARG A 31 3.28 -1.69 -5.06
C ARG A 31 4.74 -1.68 -5.48
N ASN A 32 5.09 -0.87 -6.48
CA ASN A 32 6.44 -0.84 -7.03
C ASN A 32 7.43 -0.08 -6.14
N GLU A 33 6.98 0.88 -5.35
CA GLU A 33 7.80 1.55 -4.35
C GLU A 33 8.35 0.58 -3.30
N ILE A 34 7.55 -0.43 -2.90
CA ILE A 34 8.01 -1.49 -1.99
C ILE A 34 9.17 -2.27 -2.62
N TYR A 35 9.07 -2.64 -3.90
CA TYR A 35 10.15 -3.33 -4.61
C TYR A 35 11.40 -2.44 -4.75
N LYS A 36 11.23 -1.16 -5.09
CA LYS A 36 12.33 -0.20 -5.21
C LYS A 36 13.08 -0.06 -3.89
N ALA A 37 12.34 0.08 -2.79
CA ALA A 37 12.91 0.22 -1.44
C ALA A 37 13.69 -1.02 -1.00
N GLN A 38 13.44 -2.19 -1.60
CA GLN A 38 14.17 -3.43 -1.34
C GLN A 38 15.21 -3.76 -2.43
N GLY A 39 15.51 -2.80 -3.32
CA GLY A 39 16.62 -2.92 -4.27
C GLY A 39 16.27 -3.62 -5.57
N TYR A 40 14.99 -3.70 -5.97
CA TYR A 40 14.64 -4.29 -7.27
C TYR A 40 15.10 -3.42 -8.44
N CYS A 41 15.66 -4.06 -9.47
CA CYS A 41 16.04 -3.46 -10.74
C CYS A 41 14.88 -3.56 -11.75
N PHE A 42 14.26 -2.43 -12.10
CA PHE A 42 13.15 -2.40 -13.04
C PHE A 42 13.62 -2.68 -14.47
N ARG A 43 12.84 -3.49 -15.21
CA ARG A 43 13.16 -3.88 -16.60
C ARG A 43 12.29 -3.19 -17.64
N THR A 44 11.12 -2.69 -17.24
CA THR A 44 10.20 -2.01 -18.15
C THR A 44 10.53 -0.53 -18.21
N GLN A 45 10.33 0.11 -19.37
CA GLN A 45 10.56 1.55 -19.51
C GLN A 45 9.75 2.36 -18.50
N ARG A 46 8.48 1.98 -18.26
CA ARG A 46 7.63 2.62 -17.25
C ARG A 46 8.24 2.58 -15.85
N GLY A 47 8.73 1.40 -15.41
CA GLY A 47 9.35 1.24 -14.09
C GLY A 47 10.67 2.01 -13.98
N ILE A 48 11.50 1.95 -15.02
CA ILE A 48 12.78 2.68 -15.06
C ILE A 48 12.54 4.19 -15.03
N SER A 49 11.58 4.71 -15.81
CA SER A 49 11.25 6.13 -15.83
C SER A 49 10.65 6.62 -14.50
N ALA A 50 9.89 5.80 -13.79
CA ALA A 50 9.28 6.16 -12.52
C ALA A 50 10.24 6.09 -11.32
N PHE A 51 11.08 5.05 -11.25
CA PHE A 51 11.88 4.74 -10.05
C PHE A 51 13.39 4.76 -10.26
N GLY A 52 13.85 4.66 -11.52
CA GLY A 52 15.26 4.47 -11.87
C GLY A 52 15.88 3.18 -11.33
N ASN A 53 17.08 2.86 -11.83
CA ASN A 53 17.85 1.68 -11.40
C ASN A 53 19.16 2.02 -10.68
N ALA A 54 19.40 3.29 -10.36
CA ALA A 54 20.55 3.65 -9.54
C ALA A 54 20.50 2.90 -8.19
N GLY A 55 21.57 2.16 -7.88
CA GLY A 55 21.75 1.44 -6.62
C GLY A 55 20.85 0.21 -6.40
N CYS A 56 20.17 -0.31 -7.44
CA CYS A 56 19.43 -1.56 -7.31
C CYS A 56 20.39 -2.77 -7.26
N GLN A 57 19.92 -3.89 -6.73
CA GLN A 57 20.71 -5.10 -6.42
C GLN A 57 20.12 -6.40 -6.97
N TYR A 58 18.80 -6.45 -7.21
CA TYR A 58 18.09 -7.67 -7.57
C TYR A 58 17.36 -7.53 -8.91
N ASP A 59 17.74 -8.34 -9.90
CA ASP A 59 17.11 -8.34 -11.22
C ASP A 59 15.80 -9.13 -11.29
N ASN A 60 15.59 -10.06 -10.35
CA ASN A 60 14.36 -10.83 -10.23
C ASN A 60 13.62 -10.46 -8.94
N VAL A 61 12.30 -10.32 -9.02
CA VAL A 61 11.44 -9.98 -7.87
C VAL A 61 11.51 -11.06 -6.78
N GLU A 62 11.68 -12.33 -7.14
CA GLU A 62 11.74 -13.44 -6.18
C GLU A 62 13.00 -13.40 -5.30
N ASP A 63 14.06 -12.76 -5.78
CA ASP A 63 15.31 -12.59 -5.04
C ASP A 63 15.25 -11.38 -4.07
N VAL A 64 14.23 -10.54 -4.19
CA VAL A 64 14.06 -9.35 -3.34
C VAL A 64 13.70 -9.78 -1.91
N PRO A 65 14.47 -9.37 -0.88
CA PRO A 65 14.29 -9.82 0.50
C PRO A 65 13.11 -9.14 1.20
N LEU A 66 11.89 -9.38 0.71
CA LEU A 66 10.66 -8.82 1.27
C LEU A 66 10.32 -9.47 2.62
N SER A 67 10.10 -8.62 3.62
CA SER A 67 9.51 -9.02 4.90
C SER A 67 8.07 -9.51 4.75
N ASN A 68 7.59 -10.24 5.77
CA ASN A 68 6.21 -10.73 5.78
C ASN A 68 5.16 -9.62 5.71
N SER A 69 5.42 -8.44 6.30
CA SER A 69 4.51 -7.31 6.21
C SER A 69 4.46 -6.73 4.80
N GLN A 70 5.61 -6.54 4.16
CA GLN A 70 5.67 -6.05 2.77
C GLN A 70 4.95 -6.97 1.81
N ARG A 71 5.12 -8.30 1.96
CA ARG A 71 4.38 -9.29 1.15
C ARG A 71 2.86 -9.16 1.34
N ARG A 72 2.39 -8.94 2.57
CA ARG A 72 0.97 -8.70 2.85
C ARG A 72 0.47 -7.42 2.20
N SER A 73 1.21 -6.32 2.31
CA SER A 73 0.87 -5.05 1.67
C SER A 73 0.80 -5.17 0.14
N ILE A 74 1.78 -5.84 -0.49
CA ILE A 74 1.76 -6.12 -1.93
C ILE A 74 0.52 -6.94 -2.31
N ALA A 75 0.20 -8.00 -1.55
CA ALA A 75 -0.94 -8.86 -1.84
C ALA A 75 -2.28 -8.12 -1.73
N GLU A 76 -2.39 -7.20 -0.78
CA GLU A 76 -3.52 -6.29 -0.61
C GLU A 76 -3.66 -5.32 -1.78
N ILE A 77 -2.59 -4.61 -2.14
CA ILE A 77 -2.61 -3.69 -3.29
C ILE A 77 -3.00 -4.45 -4.57
N GLN A 78 -2.42 -5.63 -4.81
CA GLN A 78 -2.77 -6.45 -5.96
C GLN A 78 -4.22 -6.95 -5.95
N ARG A 79 -4.83 -7.15 -4.78
CA ARG A 79 -6.25 -7.46 -4.67
C ARG A 79 -7.10 -6.29 -5.13
N GLU A 80 -6.76 -5.07 -4.71
CA GLU A 80 -7.44 -3.86 -5.15
C GLU A 80 -7.24 -3.58 -6.64
N GLU A 81 -6.04 -3.77 -7.18
CA GLU A 81 -5.77 -3.67 -8.62
C GLU A 81 -6.65 -4.63 -9.43
N ARG A 82 -6.82 -5.86 -8.94
CA ARG A 82 -7.71 -6.85 -9.58
C ARG A 82 -9.18 -6.46 -9.49
N ALA A 83 -9.62 -5.98 -8.33
CA ALA A 83 -11.01 -5.54 -8.12
C ALA A 83 -11.38 -4.39 -9.08
N ARG A 84 -10.42 -3.50 -9.36
CA ARG A 84 -10.57 -2.36 -10.26
C ARG A 84 -10.25 -2.66 -11.73
N ARG A 85 -9.83 -3.90 -12.05
CA ARG A 85 -9.39 -4.34 -13.39
C ARG A 85 -8.27 -3.45 -13.96
N CYS A 86 -7.31 -3.09 -13.12
CA CYS A 86 -6.18 -2.28 -13.53
C CYS A 86 -5.32 -2.98 -14.61
N PRO A 87 -4.74 -2.23 -15.56
CA PRO A 87 -3.79 -2.78 -16.51
C PRO A 87 -2.55 -3.33 -15.80
N ARG A 88 -1.99 -4.42 -16.32
CA ARG A 88 -0.80 -5.07 -15.77
C ARG A 88 0.49 -4.55 -16.40
#